data_AF-A0A7K3M5E1-F1
#
_entry.id   AF-A0A7K3M5E1-F1
#
_cell.length_a   1.000
_cell.length_b   1.000
_cell.length_c   1.000
_cell.angle_alpha   90.00
_cell.angle_beta   90.00
_cell.angle_gamma   90.00
#
_symmetry.space_group_name_H-M   'P 1'
#
loop_
_entity.id
_entity.type
_entity.pdbx_description
1 polymer ?
#
loop_
_entity_poly.entity_id
_entity_poly.type
_entity_poly.pdbx_seq_one_letter_code
_entity_poly.pdbx_strand_id
1 'polypeptide(L)'
;MTRKKSILSLFGAAALTISLTACGGDDNGSDNNAGITPMSENNDDATEDEAATEDEATEDEATEDEATDEEATDNQAGGASGEYCSEVEAMGLAMMNPPDPTDGEAVGSAGESFQAIADIAPADIKADWQAMADAFVLISEIDYTDPDSIAALEELDVEVSADRITDHLMSECGVS
;
A
#
# COMPACT_ATOMS: atom_id res chain seq x y z
N MET A 1 18.87 -29.22 20.68
CA MET A 1 17.52 -29.64 21.16
C MET A 1 16.53 -28.58 20.73
N THR A 2 15.77 -28.89 19.70
CA THR A 2 14.78 -28.01 19.05
C THR A 2 13.46 -28.06 19.82
N ARG A 3 12.91 -26.90 20.21
CA ARG A 3 11.55 -26.78 20.73
C ARG A 3 10.73 -25.94 19.76
N LYS A 4 9.95 -26.63 18.93
CA LYS A 4 8.94 -26.07 18.06
C LYS A 4 7.80 -25.54 18.94
N LYS A 5 7.41 -24.28 18.77
CA LYS A 5 6.17 -23.73 19.35
C LYS A 5 5.32 -23.22 18.19
N SER A 6 4.21 -23.90 17.96
CA SER A 6 3.19 -23.55 16.98
C SER A 6 2.51 -22.23 17.38
N ILE A 7 2.60 -21.24 16.51
CA ILE A 7 1.79 -20.02 16.51
C ILE A 7 0.53 -20.41 15.72
N LEU A 8 -0.60 -20.54 16.41
CA LEU A 8 -1.88 -20.92 15.83
C LEU A 8 -2.72 -19.65 15.65
N SER A 9 -3.20 -19.49 14.42
CA SER A 9 -3.94 -18.38 13.83
C SER A 9 -4.90 -17.62 14.76
N LEU A 10 -4.87 -16.30 14.63
CA LEU A 10 -5.99 -15.43 14.99
C LEU A 10 -6.18 -14.36 13.89
N PHE A 11 -6.39 -14.81 12.66
CA PHE A 11 -6.88 -13.93 11.59
C PHE A 11 -8.31 -13.51 11.92
N GLY A 12 -8.44 -12.25 12.30
CA GLY A 12 -9.72 -11.59 12.50
C GLY A 12 -10.43 -11.46 11.17
N ALA A 13 -11.63 -12.03 11.08
CA ALA A 13 -12.49 -11.87 9.93
C ALA A 13 -12.95 -10.41 9.81
N ALA A 14 -12.22 -9.60 9.05
CA ALA A 14 -12.73 -8.35 8.50
C ALA A 14 -13.71 -8.71 7.37
N ALA A 15 -14.98 -8.90 7.73
CA ALA A 15 -16.05 -9.01 6.75
C ALA A 15 -16.27 -7.63 6.12
N LEU A 16 -15.57 -7.34 5.01
CA LEU A 16 -15.86 -6.19 4.15
C LEU A 16 -17.26 -6.37 3.54
N THR A 17 -18.26 -5.80 4.20
CA THR A 17 -19.60 -5.64 3.63
C THR A 17 -19.53 -4.60 2.51
N ILE A 18 -19.06 -5.01 1.34
CA ILE A 18 -19.18 -4.24 0.10
C ILE A 18 -20.68 -4.16 -0.22
N SER A 19 -21.29 -3.05 0.16
CA SER A 19 -22.68 -2.75 -0.21
C SER A 19 -22.71 -2.43 -1.69
N LEU A 20 -22.82 -3.45 -2.54
CA LEU A 20 -23.24 -3.27 -3.93
C LEU A 20 -24.66 -2.69 -3.90
N THR A 21 -24.78 -1.37 -3.90
CA THR A 21 -26.03 -0.72 -4.29
C THR A 21 -26.19 -0.94 -5.79
N ALA A 22 -26.69 -2.13 -6.13
CA ALA A 22 -27.20 -2.44 -7.44
C ALA A 22 -28.34 -1.47 -7.73
N CYS A 23 -28.07 -0.51 -8.61
CA CYS A 23 -29.09 0.22 -9.34
C CYS A 23 -29.84 -0.81 -10.21
N GLY A 24 -30.92 -1.38 -9.68
CA GLY A 24 -31.71 -2.36 -10.39
C GLY A 24 -33.04 -2.65 -9.70
N GLY A 25 -34.12 -2.11 -10.28
CA GLY A 25 -35.42 -2.77 -10.29
C GLY A 25 -36.37 -2.45 -9.14
N ASP A 26 -37.30 -1.53 -9.43
CA ASP A 26 -38.72 -1.58 -9.10
C ASP A 26 -39.21 -2.94 -8.54
N ASP A 27 -39.68 -3.00 -7.28
CA ASP A 27 -40.92 -3.72 -6.96
C ASP A 27 -41.40 -3.54 -5.51
N ASN A 28 -42.72 -3.62 -5.42
CA ASN A 28 -43.63 -3.13 -4.41
C ASN A 28 -43.82 -4.11 -3.22
N GLY A 29 -43.75 -3.59 -1.98
CA GLY A 29 -44.62 -4.08 -0.90
C GLY A 29 -43.98 -4.61 0.39
N SER A 30 -44.64 -4.22 1.49
CA SER A 30 -44.67 -4.82 2.84
C SER A 30 -43.64 -4.33 3.85
N ASP A 31 -44.09 -3.37 4.65
CA ASP A 31 -43.86 -3.31 6.09
C ASP A 31 -43.71 -4.71 6.70
N ASN A 32 -42.72 -4.89 7.59
CA ASN A 32 -42.92 -5.45 8.94
C ASN A 32 -41.59 -5.57 9.70
N ASN A 33 -41.64 -5.16 10.98
CA ASN A 33 -40.90 -5.71 12.11
C ASN A 33 -39.42 -5.27 12.25
N ALA A 34 -39.15 -4.19 12.98
CA ALA A 34 -38.98 -4.13 14.44
C ALA A 34 -37.79 -4.96 14.97
N GLY A 35 -36.82 -4.23 15.55
CA GLY A 35 -36.03 -4.71 16.67
C GLY A 35 -34.62 -5.18 16.34
N ILE A 36 -33.67 -4.26 16.21
CA ILE A 36 -32.29 -4.53 16.62
C ILE A 36 -31.89 -3.47 17.65
N THR A 37 -31.69 -3.97 18.87
CA THR A 37 -31.22 -3.29 20.07
C THR A 37 -29.85 -2.64 19.88
N PRO A 38 -29.61 -1.42 20.41
CA PRO A 38 -28.27 -0.88 20.54
C PRO A 38 -27.54 -1.62 21.68
N MET A 39 -26.47 -2.35 21.36
CA MET A 39 -25.51 -2.76 22.39
C MET A 39 -24.63 -1.56 22.70
N SER A 40 -24.98 -0.92 23.81
CA SER A 40 -24.11 -0.06 24.60
C SER A 40 -23.18 -0.94 25.47
N GLU A 41 -22.13 -0.32 25.98
CA GLU A 41 -21.29 -0.73 27.13
C GLU A 41 -19.88 -1.29 26.84
N ASN A 42 -18.93 -0.39 27.13
CA ASN A 42 -17.80 -0.55 28.04
C ASN A 42 -16.60 -1.40 27.60
N ASN A 43 -15.46 -0.73 27.39
CA ASN A 43 -14.31 -0.86 28.30
C ASN A 43 -13.24 0.21 27.98
N ASP A 44 -13.24 1.27 28.79
CA ASP A 44 -12.02 1.95 29.22
C ASP A 44 -11.26 0.99 30.14
N ASP A 45 -10.02 0.57 29.81
CA ASP A 45 -9.06 0.16 30.84
C ASP A 45 -7.61 0.11 30.32
N ALA A 46 -6.72 0.61 31.18
CA ALA A 46 -5.27 0.36 31.26
C ALA A 46 -4.32 1.03 30.26
N THR A 47 -3.94 2.25 30.65
CA THR A 47 -2.62 2.87 30.50
C THR A 47 -1.52 2.06 31.21
N GLU A 48 -0.26 2.36 30.85
CA GLU A 48 1.05 1.93 31.40
C GLU A 48 1.62 0.67 30.71
N ASP A 49 2.91 0.58 30.34
CA ASP A 49 4.11 1.23 30.84
C ASP A 49 5.23 1.15 29.78
N GLU A 50 6.23 2.00 29.95
CA GLU A 50 7.36 2.28 29.09
C GLU A 50 8.38 1.12 29.01
N ALA A 51 9.06 1.02 27.86
CA ALA A 51 10.41 0.47 27.82
C ALA A 51 11.25 1.19 26.76
N ALA A 52 12.12 2.06 27.26
CA ALA A 52 13.24 2.66 26.55
C ALA A 52 14.12 1.60 25.86
N THR A 53 14.57 1.87 24.63
CA THR A 53 15.78 1.24 24.09
C THR A 53 16.60 2.26 23.27
N GLU A 54 17.68 2.64 23.93
CA GLU A 54 19.00 3.20 23.58
C GLU A 54 19.32 3.69 22.15
N ASP A 55 19.77 4.96 22.14
CA ASP A 55 20.84 5.55 21.31
C ASP A 55 21.82 4.54 20.70
N GLU A 56 21.99 4.58 19.38
CA GLU A 56 23.28 4.31 18.75
C GLU A 56 23.57 5.46 17.77
N ALA A 57 24.37 6.40 18.27
CA ALA A 57 25.02 7.43 17.49
C ALA A 57 25.95 6.76 16.46
N THR A 58 25.58 6.85 15.19
CA THR A 58 26.49 6.49 14.10
C THR A 58 27.14 7.78 13.60
N GLU A 59 28.45 7.84 13.80
CA GLU A 59 29.30 8.99 13.53
C GLU A 59 29.33 9.37 12.06
N ASP A 60 29.37 10.69 11.85
CA ASP A 60 29.80 11.41 10.65
C ASP A 60 31.05 10.81 10.02
N GLU A 61 30.96 10.46 8.74
CA GLU A 61 32.11 10.55 7.82
C GLU A 61 31.72 11.52 6.71
N ALA A 62 32.07 12.79 6.96
CA ALA A 62 32.04 13.87 6.00
C ALA A 62 32.95 13.50 4.82
N THR A 63 32.34 13.13 3.70
CA THR A 63 33.04 13.07 2.41
C THR A 63 32.73 14.36 1.67
N GLU A 64 33.60 15.35 1.86
CA GLU A 64 33.77 16.45 0.92
C GLU A 64 34.32 15.87 -0.37
N ASP A 65 33.53 15.89 -1.45
CA ASP A 65 34.09 15.90 -2.79
C ASP A 65 33.29 16.87 -3.66
N GLU A 66 34.02 17.91 -4.08
CA GLU A 66 33.57 18.95 -4.98
C GLU A 66 33.58 18.43 -6.42
N ALA A 67 32.57 18.79 -7.20
CA ALA A 67 32.73 19.43 -8.51
C ALA A 67 31.39 19.50 -9.24
N THR A 68 30.83 20.70 -9.25
CA THR A 68 30.48 21.45 -10.47
C THR A 68 29.95 20.63 -11.66
N ASP A 69 28.65 20.71 -11.91
CA ASP A 69 28.16 21.09 -13.25
C ASP A 69 26.82 21.84 -13.10
N GLU A 70 26.90 23.17 -13.16
CA GLU A 70 25.75 24.07 -13.23
C GLU A 70 25.27 24.15 -14.70
N GLU A 71 24.65 23.10 -15.20
CA GLU A 71 23.76 23.25 -16.35
C GLU A 71 22.42 23.74 -15.82
N ALA A 72 22.20 25.04 -15.98
CA ALA A 72 20.96 25.73 -15.68
C ALA A 72 19.80 25.07 -16.46
N THR A 73 19.10 24.14 -15.81
CA THR A 73 17.80 23.65 -16.28
C THR A 73 16.76 24.75 -16.09
N ASP A 74 16.33 25.22 -17.25
CA ASP A 74 15.27 26.17 -17.51
C ASP A 74 14.03 25.93 -16.61
N ASN A 75 13.40 27.03 -16.19
CA ASN A 75 12.21 27.08 -15.33
C ASN A 75 11.06 26.21 -15.84
N GLN A 76 11.07 24.92 -15.54
CA GLN A 76 9.89 24.06 -15.53
C GLN A 76 9.46 23.90 -14.08
N ALA A 77 8.65 24.84 -13.59
CA ALA A 77 8.00 24.76 -12.27
C ALA A 77 6.93 23.63 -12.19
N GLY A 78 7.09 22.57 -12.99
CA GLY A 78 6.38 21.29 -12.94
C GLY A 78 7.34 20.09 -13.05
N GLY A 79 8.62 20.27 -12.71
CA GLY A 79 9.75 19.40 -13.10
C GLY A 79 10.08 18.20 -12.20
N ALA A 80 9.17 17.72 -11.35
CA ALA A 80 9.33 16.42 -10.68
C ALA A 80 7.96 15.77 -10.44
N SER A 81 7.02 16.57 -9.92
CA SER A 81 5.61 16.18 -9.80
C SER A 81 4.98 15.88 -11.15
N GLY A 82 5.33 16.60 -12.23
CA GLY A 82 4.80 16.33 -13.57
C GLY A 82 5.25 14.99 -14.14
N GLU A 83 6.50 14.59 -13.91
CA GLU A 83 7.03 13.29 -14.34
C GLU A 83 6.40 12.16 -13.53
N TYR A 84 6.40 12.30 -12.20
CA TYR A 84 5.73 11.38 -11.28
C TYR A 84 4.26 11.16 -11.63
N CYS A 85 3.47 12.23 -11.79
CA CYS A 85 2.05 12.10 -12.12
C CYS A 85 1.81 11.50 -13.51
N SER A 86 2.66 11.81 -14.49
CA SER A 86 2.57 11.22 -15.83
C SER A 86 2.81 9.71 -15.79
N GLU A 87 3.80 9.26 -15.00
CA GLU A 87 4.10 7.85 -14.85
C GLU A 87 2.98 7.11 -14.10
N VAL A 88 2.44 7.71 -13.05
CA VAL A 88 1.31 7.12 -12.31
C VAL A 88 0.05 7.05 -13.18
N GLU A 89 -0.23 8.06 -14.01
CA GLU A 89 -1.34 8.01 -14.96
C GLU A 89 -1.16 6.88 -15.97
N ALA A 90 0.06 6.69 -16.51
CA ALA A 90 0.39 5.60 -17.40
C ALA A 90 0.18 4.22 -16.74
N MET A 91 0.60 4.07 -15.47
CA MET A 91 0.35 2.85 -14.70
C MET A 91 -1.14 2.64 -14.42
N GLY A 92 -1.89 3.68 -14.06
CA GLY A 92 -3.34 3.60 -13.84
C GLY A 92 -4.09 3.13 -15.09
N LEU A 93 -3.69 3.63 -16.27
CA LEU A 93 -4.21 3.16 -17.55
C LEU A 93 -3.84 1.69 -17.82
N ALA A 94 -2.63 1.27 -17.47
CA ALA A 94 -2.22 -0.13 -17.56
C ALA A 94 -3.05 -1.04 -16.64
N MET A 95 -3.38 -0.59 -15.43
CA MET A 95 -4.24 -1.34 -14.50
C MET A 95 -5.70 -1.45 -14.95
N MET A 96 -6.22 -0.50 -15.72
CA MET A 96 -7.57 -0.62 -16.31
C MET A 96 -7.66 -1.71 -17.38
N ASN A 97 -6.52 -2.11 -17.94
CA ASN A 97 -6.41 -3.22 -18.87
C ASN A 97 -5.30 -4.17 -18.38
N PRO A 98 -5.49 -4.79 -17.21
CA PRO A 98 -4.43 -5.54 -16.57
C PRO A 98 -4.10 -6.75 -17.46
N PRO A 99 -2.81 -7.10 -17.57
CA PRO A 99 -2.43 -8.32 -18.26
C PRO A 99 -2.98 -9.54 -17.52
N ASP A 100 -2.99 -10.69 -18.20
CA ASP A 100 -3.46 -11.95 -17.61
C ASP A 100 -2.61 -12.26 -16.36
N PRO A 101 -3.20 -12.38 -15.16
CA PRO A 101 -2.44 -12.64 -13.93
C PRO A 101 -1.77 -14.02 -13.92
N THR A 102 -2.14 -14.91 -14.85
CA THR A 102 -1.46 -16.20 -15.03
C THR A 102 -0.20 -16.10 -15.90
N ASP A 103 0.05 -14.92 -16.51
CA ASP A 103 1.27 -14.62 -17.24
C ASP A 103 2.32 -14.01 -16.29
N GLY A 104 3.32 -14.81 -15.94
CA GLY A 104 4.37 -14.40 -15.01
C GLY A 104 5.26 -13.26 -15.54
N GLU A 105 5.41 -13.10 -16.86
CA GLU A 105 6.17 -11.98 -17.44
C GLU A 105 5.44 -10.66 -17.19
N ALA A 106 4.11 -10.68 -17.28
CA ALA A 106 3.27 -9.53 -17.00
C ALA A 106 3.35 -9.05 -15.54
N VAL A 107 3.34 -9.98 -14.57
CA VAL A 107 3.48 -9.64 -13.15
C VAL A 107 4.86 -9.01 -12.86
N GLY A 108 5.92 -9.55 -13.45
CA GLY A 108 7.26 -8.97 -13.32
C GLY A 108 7.33 -7.52 -13.82
N SER A 109 6.73 -7.24 -14.99
CA SER A 109 6.68 -5.87 -15.55
C SER A 109 5.91 -4.88 -14.69
N ALA A 110 4.90 -5.34 -13.94
CA ALA A 110 4.17 -4.49 -13.01
C ALA A 110 5.08 -4.05 -11.85
N GLY A 111 5.85 -4.98 -11.26
CA GLY A 111 6.83 -4.67 -10.21
C GLY A 111 7.88 -3.64 -10.66
N GLU A 112 8.40 -3.78 -11.88
CA GLU A 112 9.31 -2.80 -12.48
C GLU A 112 8.67 -1.42 -12.64
N SER A 113 7.38 -1.36 -12.99
CA SER A 113 6.62 -0.10 -13.10
C SER A 113 6.47 0.60 -11.75
N PHE A 114 6.16 -0.16 -10.68
CA PHE A 114 6.12 0.40 -9.32
C PHE A 114 7.49 0.91 -8.85
N GLN A 115 8.56 0.19 -9.17
CA GLN A 115 9.93 0.62 -8.85
C GLN A 115 10.30 1.91 -9.59
N ALA A 116 9.94 2.02 -10.88
CA ALA A 116 10.17 3.22 -11.66
C ALA A 116 9.44 4.43 -11.07
N ILE A 117 8.19 4.26 -10.64
CA ILE A 117 7.43 5.30 -9.92
C ILE A 117 8.12 5.64 -8.59
N ALA A 118 8.56 4.64 -7.82
CA ALA A 118 9.24 4.87 -6.55
C ALA A 118 10.54 5.67 -6.71
N ASP A 119 11.24 5.51 -7.82
CA ASP A 119 12.50 6.21 -8.09
C ASP A 119 12.30 7.71 -8.30
N ILE A 120 11.20 8.10 -8.95
CA ILE A 120 10.81 9.49 -9.23
C ILE A 120 9.81 10.07 -8.22
N ALA A 121 9.30 9.24 -7.30
CA ALA A 121 8.33 9.65 -6.30
C ALA A 121 8.92 10.68 -5.32
N PRO A 122 8.09 11.65 -4.86
CA PRO A 122 8.42 12.51 -3.73
C PRO A 122 8.87 11.73 -2.48
N ALA A 123 9.82 12.29 -1.74
CA ALA A 123 10.48 11.60 -0.62
C ALA A 123 9.51 11.15 0.49
N ASP A 124 8.38 11.83 0.65
CA ASP A 124 7.35 11.53 1.65
C ASP A 124 6.53 10.27 1.36
N ILE A 125 6.41 9.88 0.07
CA ILE A 125 5.67 8.69 -0.38
C ILE A 125 6.55 7.65 -1.08
N LYS A 126 7.83 7.94 -1.30
CA LYS A 126 8.77 7.02 -1.93
C LYS A 126 8.84 5.66 -1.23
N ALA A 127 8.90 5.66 0.10
CA ALA A 127 8.93 4.43 0.88
C ALA A 127 7.66 3.58 0.70
N ASP A 128 6.50 4.23 0.56
CA ASP A 128 5.22 3.54 0.32
C ASP A 128 5.19 2.89 -1.07
N TRP A 129 5.72 3.57 -2.10
CA TRP A 129 5.86 3.00 -3.44
C TRP A 129 6.84 1.82 -3.48
N GLN A 130 7.95 1.92 -2.75
CA GLN A 130 8.91 0.81 -2.60
C GLN A 130 8.26 -0.39 -1.92
N ALA A 131 7.51 -0.16 -0.84
CA ALA A 131 6.77 -1.23 -0.15
C ALA A 131 5.78 -1.94 -1.09
N MET A 132 5.09 -1.18 -1.96
CA MET A 132 4.24 -1.77 -2.98
C MET A 132 5.03 -2.54 -4.05
N ALA A 133 6.14 -2.00 -4.56
CA ALA A 133 6.99 -2.71 -5.52
C ALA A 133 7.50 -4.05 -4.95
N ASP A 134 7.99 -4.03 -3.70
CA ASP A 134 8.44 -5.20 -2.97
C ASP A 134 7.30 -6.22 -2.77
N ALA A 135 6.09 -5.74 -2.45
CA ALA A 135 4.91 -6.59 -2.35
C ALA A 135 4.59 -7.28 -3.67
N PHE A 136 4.72 -6.60 -4.82
CA PHE A 136 4.52 -7.22 -6.14
C PHE A 136 5.58 -8.26 -6.49
N VAL A 137 6.84 -8.01 -6.14
CA VAL A 137 7.91 -9.02 -6.26
C VAL A 137 7.57 -10.23 -5.39
N LEU A 138 7.18 -10.01 -4.15
CA LEU A 138 6.81 -11.08 -3.23
C LEU A 138 5.61 -11.88 -3.74
N ILE A 139 4.58 -11.21 -4.27
CA ILE A 139 3.41 -11.86 -4.91
C ILE A 139 3.85 -12.73 -6.09
N SER A 140 4.81 -12.29 -6.90
CA SER A 140 5.31 -13.08 -8.04
C SER A 140 6.03 -14.36 -7.62
N GLU A 141 6.56 -14.39 -6.39
CA GLU A 141 7.24 -15.55 -5.81
C GLU A 141 6.29 -16.50 -5.05
N ILE A 142 5.04 -16.09 -4.78
CA ILE A 142 4.08 -16.87 -4.01
C ILE A 142 3.58 -18.08 -4.80
N ASP A 143 3.70 -19.25 -4.17
CA ASP A 143 3.00 -20.46 -4.59
C ASP A 143 1.58 -20.46 -4.02
N TYR A 144 0.59 -20.10 -4.83
CA TYR A 144 -0.83 -20.11 -4.43
C TYR A 144 -1.38 -21.50 -4.06
N THR A 145 -0.63 -22.57 -4.33
CA THR A 145 -0.98 -23.92 -3.88
C THR A 145 -0.49 -24.23 -2.46
N ASP A 146 0.40 -23.38 -1.92
CA ASP A 146 0.93 -23.45 -0.57
C ASP A 146 0.22 -22.45 0.36
N PRO A 147 -0.60 -22.91 1.33
CA PRO A 147 -1.29 -22.03 2.26
C PRO A 147 -0.37 -21.19 3.15
N ASP A 148 0.87 -21.63 3.40
CA ASP A 148 1.82 -20.87 4.21
C ASP A 148 2.34 -19.62 3.45
N SER A 149 2.36 -19.66 2.11
CA SER A 149 2.76 -18.52 1.27
C SER A 149 1.71 -17.41 1.25
N ILE A 150 0.43 -17.74 1.46
CA ILE A 150 -0.67 -16.75 1.53
C ILE A 150 -0.60 -15.95 2.83
N ALA A 151 -0.22 -16.58 3.95
CA ALA A 151 -0.12 -15.89 5.24
C ALA A 151 0.94 -14.76 5.23
N ALA A 152 1.96 -14.86 4.38
CA ALA A 152 2.98 -13.82 4.21
C ALA A 152 2.40 -12.52 3.60
N LEU A 153 1.30 -12.60 2.83
CA LEU A 153 0.63 -11.42 2.28
C LEU A 153 -0.13 -10.64 3.35
N GLU A 154 -0.67 -11.33 4.36
CA GLU A 154 -1.44 -10.69 5.43
C GLU A 154 -0.54 -9.90 6.40
N GLU A 155 0.78 -10.12 6.36
CA GLU A 155 1.76 -9.36 7.15
C GLU A 155 2.28 -8.12 6.42
N LEU A 156 2.03 -8.01 5.10
CA LEU A 156 2.36 -6.79 4.34
C LEU A 156 1.29 -5.72 4.59
N ASP A 157 1.69 -4.62 5.19
CA ASP A 157 0.82 -3.47 5.46
C ASP A 157 0.62 -2.58 4.21
N VAL A 158 0.18 -3.21 3.11
CA VAL A 158 -0.01 -2.53 1.81
C VAL A 158 -1.16 -1.53 1.87
N GLU A 159 -2.18 -1.79 2.71
CA GLU A 159 -3.36 -0.92 2.83
C GLU A 159 -2.97 0.49 3.30
N VAL A 160 -2.15 0.60 4.34
CA VAL A 160 -1.71 1.91 4.87
C VAL A 160 -0.87 2.67 3.84
N SER A 161 0.04 2.00 3.13
CA SER A 161 0.85 2.63 2.08
C SER A 161 0.00 3.05 0.87
N ALA A 162 -0.98 2.24 0.46
CA ALA A 162 -1.87 2.54 -0.65
C ALA A 162 -2.77 3.76 -0.36
N ASP A 163 -3.29 3.89 0.86
CA ASP A 163 -4.10 5.03 1.27
C ASP A 163 -3.27 6.33 1.21
N ARG A 164 -2.05 6.31 1.76
CA ARG A 164 -1.15 7.47 1.72
C ARG A 164 -0.76 7.87 0.30
N ILE A 165 -0.47 6.90 -0.56
CA ILE A 165 -0.20 7.13 -1.97
C ILE A 165 -1.43 7.76 -2.64
N THR A 166 -2.62 7.22 -2.39
CA THR A 166 -3.87 7.70 -3.01
C THR A 166 -4.17 9.14 -2.60
N ASP A 167 -4.05 9.47 -1.31
CA ASP A 167 -4.24 10.83 -0.81
C ASP A 167 -3.25 11.81 -1.46
N HIS A 168 -1.99 11.39 -1.60
CA HIS A 168 -0.96 12.19 -2.26
C HIS A 168 -1.26 12.40 -3.75
N LEU A 169 -1.70 11.37 -4.46
CA LEU A 169 -2.09 11.46 -5.88
C LEU A 169 -3.29 12.40 -6.09
N MET A 170 -4.29 12.35 -5.21
CA MET A 170 -5.42 13.27 -5.29
C MET A 170 -4.99 14.72 -5.04
N SER A 171 -4.06 14.95 -4.11
CA SER A 171 -3.55 16.29 -3.77
C SER A 171 -2.63 16.87 -4.86
N GLU A 172 -1.63 16.11 -5.30
CA GLU A 172 -0.55 16.60 -6.15
C GLU A 172 -0.84 16.41 -7.65
N CYS A 173 -1.48 15.31 -8.02
CA CYS A 173 -1.76 14.98 -9.43
C CYS A 173 -3.17 15.39 -9.88
N GLY A 174 -4.07 15.75 -8.94
CA GLY A 174 -5.44 16.14 -9.26
C GLY A 174 -6.25 15.01 -9.91
N VAL A 175 -5.87 13.76 -9.67
CA VAL A 175 -6.58 12.58 -10.18
C VAL A 175 -7.86 12.43 -9.36
N SER A 176 -9.01 12.54 -10.02
CA SER A 176 -10.35 12.43 -9.45
C SER A 176 -11.20 11.42 -10.20
#